data_AF-A0A6A5SHX5-F1
#
_entry.id   AF-A0A6A5SHX5-F1
#
_cell.length_a   1.000
_cell.length_b   1.000
_cell.length_c   1.000
_cell.angle_alpha   90.00
_cell.angle_beta   90.00
_cell.angle_gamma   90.00
#
_symmetry.space_group_name_H-M   'P 1'
#
loop_
_entity.id
_entity.type
_entity.pdbx_description
1 polymer ?
#
loop_
_entity_poly.entity_id
_entity_poly.type
_entity_poly.pdbx_seq_one_letter_code
_entity_poly.pdbx_strand_id
1 'polypeptide(L)'
;MASTSPLLRLPRELRDIIWAYAVTLNSDDADVYDVLIGFWGNKSTTRPDFLPAVCAVSKQLYREATLEYITSRRFVLADTDSTALLNTWMSNVDRAFAQAEALSLVHYDPVQPDDVLFSFIARCTNLQTLALKSPFIEKKASSQSKPCHGSPSMSSRWNASNNSVFYPV
;
A
#
# COMPACT_ATOMS: atom_id res chain seq x y z
N MET A 1 -9.68 27.59 27.07
CA MET A 1 -8.49 28.07 26.34
C MET A 1 -8.03 26.95 25.43
N ALA A 2 -7.98 27.15 24.11
CA ALA A 2 -7.52 26.09 23.20
C ALA A 2 -6.00 25.93 23.34
N SER A 3 -5.54 24.81 23.89
CA SER A 3 -4.12 24.48 23.95
C SER A 3 -3.62 24.21 22.53
N THR A 4 -2.86 25.14 21.97
CA THR A 4 -2.13 24.90 20.72
C THR A 4 -1.10 23.80 20.95
N SER A 5 -1.10 22.78 20.08
CA SER A 5 -0.13 21.69 20.15
C SER A 5 1.30 22.25 20.18
N PRO A 6 2.17 21.77 21.08
CA PRO A 6 3.56 22.27 21.18
C PRO A 6 4.33 22.09 19.87
N LEU A 7 3.99 21.09 19.06
CA LEU A 7 4.59 20.88 17.75
C LEU A 7 4.38 22.07 16.82
N LEU A 8 3.22 22.72 16.87
CA LEU A 8 2.89 23.87 16.01
C LEU A 8 3.63 25.16 16.41
N ARG A 9 4.35 25.16 17.53
CA ARG A 9 5.21 26.29 17.94
C ARG A 9 6.59 26.21 17.30
N LEU A 10 6.97 25.06 16.78
CA LEU A 10 8.26 24.86 16.11
C LEU A 10 8.23 25.46 14.70
N PRO A 11 9.36 25.96 14.16
CA PRO A 11 9.51 26.23 12.74
C PRO A 11 9.16 25.02 11.88
N ARG A 12 8.72 25.25 10.64
CA ARG A 12 8.23 24.19 9.76
C ARG A 12 9.32 23.14 9.50
N GLU A 13 10.54 23.59 9.30
CA GLU A 13 11.71 22.79 8.97
C GLU A 13 12.01 21.77 10.07
N LEU A 14 11.84 22.16 11.35
CA LEU A 14 12.00 21.22 12.46
C LEU A 14 10.87 20.20 12.52
N ARG A 15 9.66 20.59 12.13
CA ARG A 15 8.54 19.65 12.05
C ARG A 15 8.75 18.64 10.91
N ASP A 16 9.24 19.09 9.75
CA ASP A 16 9.62 18.22 8.64
C ASP A 16 10.63 17.15 9.07
N ILE A 17 11.67 17.54 9.81
CA ILE A 17 12.66 16.61 10.38
C ILE A 17 12.00 15.62 11.34
N ILE A 18 11.11 16.09 12.23
CA ILE A 18 10.37 15.22 13.16
C ILE A 18 9.48 14.24 12.40
N TRP A 19 8.83 14.67 11.31
CA TRP A 19 7.98 13.80 10.50
C TRP A 19 8.79 12.74 9.77
N ALA A 20 9.88 13.13 9.10
CA ALA A 20 10.78 12.20 8.45
C ALA A 20 11.27 11.14 9.45
N TYR A 21 11.66 11.56 10.65
CA TYR A 21 12.07 10.65 11.71
C TYR A 21 10.94 9.75 12.25
N ALA A 22 9.74 10.29 12.45
CA ALA A 22 8.59 9.51 12.91
C ALA A 22 8.13 8.49 11.86
N VAL A 23 8.28 8.80 10.57
CA VAL A 23 8.02 7.88 9.48
C VAL A 23 9.07 6.76 9.47
N THR A 24 10.36 7.09 9.60
CA THR A 24 11.44 6.08 9.55
C THR A 24 11.47 5.15 10.77
N LEU A 25 11.21 5.66 11.98
CA LEU A 25 11.19 4.87 13.23
C LEU A 25 10.18 3.72 13.22
N ASN A 26 9.11 3.84 12.42
CA ASN A 26 8.14 2.78 12.30
C ASN A 26 8.60 1.67 11.35
N SER A 27 9.79 1.74 10.76
CA SER A 27 10.21 0.93 9.61
C SER A 27 11.65 0.37 9.69
N ASP A 28 12.03 -0.23 10.82
CA ASP A 28 13.33 -0.92 10.95
C ASP A 28 13.46 -2.19 10.08
N ASP A 29 12.38 -2.67 9.45
CA ASP A 29 12.38 -3.75 8.47
C ASP A 29 12.10 -3.22 7.06
N ALA A 30 12.82 -3.70 6.06
CA ALA A 30 12.70 -3.28 4.66
C ALA A 30 11.32 -3.53 4.03
N ASP A 31 10.51 -4.41 4.64
CA ASP A 31 9.12 -4.68 4.25
C ASP A 31 8.10 -3.70 4.90
N VAL A 32 8.53 -2.81 5.80
CA VAL A 32 7.65 -1.92 6.60
C VAL A 32 7.34 -0.59 5.91
N TYR A 33 7.88 -0.37 4.71
CA TYR A 33 7.43 0.74 3.86
C TYR A 33 6.06 0.48 3.21
N ASP A 34 5.57 -0.76 3.31
CA ASP A 34 4.31 -1.19 2.74
C ASP A 34 3.15 -0.90 3.68
N VAL A 35 2.25 -0.04 3.20
CA VAL A 35 0.98 0.21 3.86
C VAL A 35 -0.03 -0.74 3.23
N LEU A 36 -0.27 -1.86 3.89
CA LEU A 36 -1.33 -2.78 3.50
C LEU A 36 -2.69 -2.16 3.80
N ILE A 37 -3.40 -1.80 2.73
CA ILE A 37 -4.80 -1.38 2.80
C ILE A 37 -5.62 -2.63 2.44
N GLY A 38 -6.26 -3.23 3.45
CA GLY A 38 -7.03 -4.45 3.26
C GLY A 38 -7.76 -4.92 4.51
N PHE A 39 -8.86 -5.66 4.26
CA PHE A 39 -9.71 -6.55 5.08
C PHE A 39 -10.00 -6.27 6.58
N TRP A 40 -9.08 -5.70 7.36
CA TRP A 40 -9.21 -5.51 8.81
C TRP A 40 -8.77 -4.09 9.19
N GLY A 41 -9.72 -3.18 9.30
CA GLY A 41 -9.42 -1.79 9.66
C GLY A 41 -10.66 -0.90 9.64
N ASN A 42 -10.61 0.19 10.39
CA ASN A 42 -11.69 1.15 10.44
C ASN A 42 -11.69 1.96 9.13
N LYS A 43 -12.68 1.70 8.26
CA LYS A 43 -12.79 2.26 6.89
C LYS A 43 -13.13 3.76 6.85
N SER A 44 -12.59 4.57 7.76
CA SER A 44 -12.83 6.00 7.77
C SER A 44 -12.06 6.67 6.64
N THR A 45 -12.79 7.18 5.66
CA THR A 45 -12.23 7.95 4.54
C THR A 45 -11.72 9.33 4.94
N THR A 46 -12.15 9.83 6.12
CA THR A 46 -11.70 11.13 6.65
C THR A 46 -10.43 11.02 7.47
N ARG A 47 -10.21 9.86 8.09
CA ARG A 47 -9.04 9.59 8.92
C ARG A 47 -8.76 8.09 8.93
N PRO A 48 -8.03 7.60 7.93
CA PRO A 48 -7.61 6.22 7.90
C PRO A 48 -6.76 5.86 9.12
N ASP A 49 -6.88 4.63 9.59
CA ASP A 49 -6.15 4.09 10.72
C ASP A 49 -4.67 3.81 10.41
N PHE A 50 -4.33 3.65 9.13
CA PHE A 50 -2.94 3.56 8.67
C PHE A 50 -2.15 4.86 8.81
N LEU A 51 -2.81 6.00 9.05
CA LEU A 51 -2.11 7.27 9.19
C LEU A 51 -1.32 7.35 10.52
N PRO A 52 -0.14 8.01 10.51
CA PRO A 52 0.62 8.25 11.72
C PRO A 52 -0.22 9.00 12.77
N ALA A 53 -0.06 8.62 14.04
CA ALA A 53 -0.82 9.21 15.15
C ALA A 53 -0.69 10.76 15.21
N VAL A 54 0.41 11.34 14.73
CA VAL A 54 0.58 12.81 14.67
C VAL A 54 -0.48 13.50 13.81
N CYS A 55 -1.00 12.83 12.78
CA CYS A 55 -2.06 13.36 11.91
C CYS A 55 -3.39 13.55 12.68
N ALA A 56 -3.54 12.88 13.83
CA ALA A 56 -4.71 13.00 14.70
C ALA A 56 -4.75 14.30 15.51
N VAL A 57 -3.58 14.90 15.75
CA VAL A 57 -3.41 15.92 16.80
C VAL A 57 -3.96 17.28 16.37
N SER A 58 -3.86 17.61 15.08
CA SER A 58 -4.35 18.88 14.54
C SER A 58 -4.62 18.76 13.04
N LYS A 59 -5.62 19.51 12.55
CA LYS A 59 -5.89 19.64 11.10
C LYS A 59 -4.70 20.20 10.32
N GLN A 60 -3.89 21.06 10.94
CA GLN A 60 -2.69 21.58 10.29
C GLN A 60 -1.62 20.49 10.15
N LEU A 61 -1.36 19.74 11.23
CA LEU A 61 -0.41 18.63 11.21
C LEU A 61 -0.86 17.53 10.26
N TYR A 62 -2.16 17.27 10.17
CA TYR A 62 -2.73 16.38 9.16
C TYR A 62 -2.31 16.82 7.76
N ARG A 63 -2.53 18.08 7.37
CA ARG A 63 -2.19 18.56 6.02
C ARG A 63 -0.69 18.52 5.74
N GLU A 64 0.13 18.86 6.72
CA GLU A 64 1.58 18.92 6.56
C GLU A 64 2.19 17.51 6.48
N ALA A 65 1.87 16.63 7.41
CA ALA A 65 2.47 15.30 7.51
C ALA A 65 1.87 14.28 6.52
N THR A 66 0.63 14.47 6.05
CA THR A 66 -0.01 13.50 5.15
C THR A 66 0.69 13.41 3.80
N LEU A 67 1.15 14.53 3.23
CA LEU A 67 1.82 14.51 1.94
C LEU A 67 3.16 13.77 2.03
N GLU A 68 3.96 14.08 3.05
CA GLU A 68 5.22 13.38 3.33
C GLU A 68 4.99 11.88 3.56
N TYR A 69 3.93 11.53 4.28
CA TYR A 69 3.55 10.14 4.49
C TYR A 69 3.20 9.42 3.18
N ILE A 70 2.48 10.07 2.26
CA ILE A 70 2.14 9.47 0.96
C ILE A 70 3.41 9.23 0.13
N THR A 71 4.32 10.20 0.07
CA THR A 71 5.55 10.09 -0.73
C THR A 71 6.49 9.01 -0.19
N SER A 72 6.56 8.87 1.14
CA SER A 72 7.46 7.93 1.81
C SER A 72 6.98 6.47 1.86
N ARG A 73 5.77 6.17 1.35
CA ARG A 73 5.14 4.85 1.50
C ARG A 73 4.77 4.21 0.17
N ARG A 74 4.82 2.88 0.15
CA ARG A 74 4.23 2.07 -0.90
C ARG A 74 2.86 1.58 -0.46
N PHE A 75 1.81 1.95 -1.17
CA PHE A 75 0.46 1.47 -0.87
C PHE A 75 0.24 0.09 -1.47
N VAL A 76 -0.10 -0.88 -0.63
CA VAL A 76 -0.40 -2.26 -1.04
C VAL A 76 -1.91 -2.45 -1.00
N LEU A 77 -2.54 -2.54 -2.17
CA LEU A 77 -3.97 -2.71 -2.33
C LEU A 77 -4.29 -4.20 -2.45
N ALA A 78 -5.03 -4.72 -1.46
CA ALA A 78 -5.46 -6.10 -1.46
C ALA A 78 -6.66 -6.33 -2.41
N ASP A 79 -7.62 -5.40 -2.46
CA ASP A 79 -8.89 -5.59 -3.16
C ASP A 79 -9.47 -4.26 -3.71
N THR A 80 -10.56 -4.36 -4.47
CA THR A 80 -11.30 -3.21 -5.03
C THR A 80 -11.81 -2.26 -3.94
N ASP A 81 -12.25 -2.79 -2.80
CA ASP A 81 -12.72 -2.01 -1.65
C ASP A 81 -11.61 -1.10 -1.11
N SER A 82 -10.40 -1.66 -0.99
CA SER A 82 -9.20 -0.97 -0.53
C SER A 82 -8.78 0.13 -1.50
N THR A 83 -8.91 -0.14 -2.80
CA THR A 83 -8.71 0.83 -3.87
C THR A 83 -9.71 1.98 -3.77
N ALA A 84 -11.01 1.68 -3.59
CA ALA A 84 -12.05 2.69 -3.44
C ALA A 84 -11.87 3.55 -2.18
N LEU A 85 -11.45 2.93 -1.07
CA LEU A 85 -11.14 3.63 0.17
C LEU A 85 -9.96 4.59 -0.02
N LEU A 86 -8.85 4.11 -0.57
CA LEU A 86 -7.67 4.93 -0.81
C LEU A 86 -7.99 6.06 -1.80
N ASN A 87 -8.71 5.77 -2.87
CA ASN A 87 -9.17 6.74 -3.85
C ASN A 87 -10.02 7.86 -3.22
N THR A 88 -10.97 7.49 -2.35
CA THR A 88 -11.83 8.44 -1.66
C THR A 88 -11.03 9.31 -0.70
N TRP A 89 -10.15 8.70 0.10
CA TRP A 89 -9.29 9.42 1.04
C TRP A 89 -8.35 10.39 0.32
N MET A 90 -7.62 9.94 -0.69
CA MET A 90 -6.69 10.78 -1.46
C MET A 90 -7.43 11.91 -2.20
N SER A 91 -8.70 11.73 -2.56
CA SER A 91 -9.51 12.80 -3.15
C SER A 91 -9.84 13.93 -2.16
N ASN A 92 -9.77 13.66 -0.86
CA ASN A 92 -9.96 14.66 0.20
C ASN A 92 -8.65 15.37 0.60
N VAL A 93 -7.50 14.94 0.05
CA VAL A 93 -6.19 15.50 0.36
C VAL A 93 -5.65 16.18 -0.89
N ASP A 94 -5.45 17.49 -0.79
CA ASP A 94 -4.96 18.28 -1.92
C ASP A 94 -3.62 17.73 -2.43
N ARG A 95 -3.50 17.56 -3.75
CA ARG A 95 -2.32 17.02 -4.44
C ARG A 95 -1.87 15.60 -4.07
N ALA A 96 -2.62 14.86 -3.24
CA ALA A 96 -2.21 13.53 -2.78
C ALA A 96 -1.86 12.56 -3.92
N PHE A 97 -2.67 12.53 -4.98
CA PHE A 97 -2.39 11.66 -6.13
C PHE A 97 -1.06 11.95 -6.81
N ALA A 98 -0.68 13.22 -6.91
CA ALA A 98 0.61 13.62 -7.47
C ALA A 98 1.79 13.38 -6.51
N GLN A 99 1.54 12.94 -5.27
CA GLN A 99 2.60 12.57 -4.32
C GLN A 99 2.80 11.07 -4.22
N ALA A 100 1.87 10.26 -4.74
CA ALA A 100 2.02 8.81 -4.70
C ALA A 100 3.04 8.34 -5.74
N GLU A 101 4.16 7.79 -5.26
CA GLU A 101 5.27 7.33 -6.10
C GLU A 101 5.31 5.81 -6.25
N ALA A 102 4.73 5.06 -5.30
CA ALA A 102 4.76 3.59 -5.30
C ALA A 102 3.41 2.96 -4.96
N LEU A 103 2.99 2.01 -5.81
CA LEU A 103 1.75 1.24 -5.66
C LEU A 103 2.02 -0.26 -5.89
N SER A 104 1.34 -1.11 -5.14
CA SER A 104 1.43 -2.56 -5.24
C SER A 104 0.04 -3.18 -5.18
N LEU A 105 -0.28 -4.09 -6.09
CA LEU A 105 -1.58 -4.73 -6.23
C LEU A 105 -1.42 -6.23 -5.95
N VAL A 106 -2.08 -6.77 -4.91
CA VAL A 106 -1.86 -8.16 -4.46
C VAL A 106 -2.71 -9.18 -5.22
N HIS A 107 -3.88 -8.74 -5.69
CA HIS A 107 -4.87 -9.60 -6.35
C HIS A 107 -5.25 -9.09 -7.74
N TYR A 108 -4.26 -8.70 -8.54
CA TYR A 108 -4.51 -8.23 -9.89
C TYR A 108 -4.95 -9.38 -10.82
N ASP A 109 -6.12 -9.25 -11.44
CA ASP A 109 -6.58 -10.13 -12.50
C ASP A 109 -6.35 -9.46 -13.87
N PRO A 110 -5.39 -9.95 -14.68
CA PRO A 110 -5.13 -9.39 -16.02
C PRO A 110 -6.24 -9.72 -17.04
N VAL A 111 -7.07 -10.73 -16.78
CA VAL A 111 -8.16 -11.13 -17.70
C VAL A 111 -9.36 -10.20 -17.54
N GLN A 112 -9.62 -9.76 -16.31
CA GLN A 112 -10.72 -8.88 -15.99
C GLN A 112 -10.20 -7.67 -15.18
N PRO A 113 -9.57 -6.69 -15.85
CA PRO A 113 -9.07 -5.50 -15.19
C PRO A 113 -10.21 -4.70 -14.56
N ASP A 114 -10.00 -4.22 -13.34
CA ASP A 114 -10.97 -3.40 -12.60
C ASP A 114 -10.88 -1.93 -13.04
N ASP A 115 -11.95 -1.39 -13.65
CA ASP A 115 -12.01 0.00 -14.11
C ASP A 115 -11.73 1.01 -12.98
N VAL A 116 -12.15 0.72 -11.75
CA VAL A 116 -11.90 1.58 -10.58
C VAL A 116 -10.40 1.67 -10.32
N LEU A 117 -9.70 0.54 -10.43
CA LEU A 117 -8.27 0.45 -10.23
C LEU A 117 -7.48 1.21 -11.29
N PHE A 118 -7.82 1.04 -12.57
CA PHE A 118 -7.16 1.76 -13.66
C PHE A 118 -7.41 3.27 -13.58
N SER A 119 -8.64 3.68 -13.24
CA SER A 119 -8.94 5.09 -13.04
C SER A 119 -8.16 5.69 -11.87
N PHE A 120 -7.93 4.92 -10.81
CA PHE A 120 -7.10 5.32 -9.67
C PHE A 120 -5.63 5.48 -10.10
N ILE A 121 -5.06 4.47 -10.77
CA ILE A 121 -3.67 4.50 -11.25
C ILE A 121 -3.45 5.71 -12.18
N ALA A 122 -4.38 5.97 -13.10
CA ALA A 122 -4.29 7.10 -14.03
C ALA A 122 -4.25 8.48 -13.34
N ARG A 123 -4.76 8.59 -12.10
CA ARG A 123 -4.67 9.84 -11.32
C ARG A 123 -3.30 10.04 -10.67
N CYS A 124 -2.56 8.97 -10.42
CA CYS A 124 -1.23 9.01 -9.80
C CYS A 124 -0.16 9.40 -10.82
N THR A 125 -0.08 10.70 -11.16
CA THR A 125 0.77 11.20 -12.25
C THR A 125 2.27 11.07 -12.01
N ASN A 126 2.69 10.87 -10.76
CA ASN A 126 4.10 10.74 -10.36
C ASN A 126 4.44 9.31 -9.92
N LEU A 127 3.64 8.32 -10.33
CA LEU A 127 3.88 6.92 -10.00
C LEU A 127 5.18 6.46 -10.69
N GLN A 128 6.17 6.04 -9.91
CA GLN A 128 7.46 5.54 -10.38
C GLN A 128 7.51 4.00 -10.32
N THR A 129 6.87 3.43 -9.30
CA THR A 129 6.87 1.98 -9.07
C THR A 129 5.44 1.44 -9.06
N LEU A 130 5.15 0.52 -9.97
CA LEU A 130 3.91 -0.25 -9.99
C LEU A 130 4.23 -1.74 -9.91
N ALA A 131 3.88 -2.38 -8.79
CA ALA A 131 4.01 -3.82 -8.62
C ALA A 131 2.65 -4.50 -8.83
N LEU A 132 2.60 -5.45 -9.76
CA LEU A 132 1.40 -6.25 -10.04
C LEU A 132 1.66 -7.68 -9.60
N LYS A 133 0.98 -8.12 -8.54
CA LYS A 133 0.94 -9.51 -8.11
C LYS A 133 -0.42 -10.07 -8.51
N SER A 134 -0.37 -11.09 -9.34
CA SER A 134 -1.57 -11.85 -9.69
C SER A 134 -1.52 -13.16 -8.93
N PRO A 135 -2.64 -13.63 -8.35
CA PRO A 135 -2.76 -14.97 -7.82
C PRO A 135 -2.91 -15.93 -9.01
N PHE A 136 -1.94 -15.94 -9.92
CA PHE A 136 -1.84 -17.05 -10.85
C PHE A 136 -1.58 -18.27 -9.99
N ILE A 137 -2.66 -19.00 -9.72
CA ILE A 137 -2.60 -20.41 -9.44
C ILE A 137 -1.79 -20.93 -10.61
N GLU A 138 -0.52 -21.29 -10.38
CA GLU A 138 0.17 -22.21 -11.26
C GLU A 138 -0.81 -23.38 -11.35
N LYS A 139 -1.63 -23.39 -12.41
CA LYS A 139 -2.27 -24.61 -12.86
C LYS A 139 -1.07 -25.45 -13.19
N LYS A 140 -0.59 -26.22 -12.20
CA LYS A 140 0.31 -27.34 -12.43
C LYS A 140 -0.37 -28.02 -13.59
N ALA A 141 0.23 -27.88 -14.78
CA ALA A 141 -0.22 -28.62 -15.94
C ALA A 141 -0.14 -30.05 -15.45
N SER A 142 -1.28 -30.59 -15.05
CA SER A 142 -1.41 -31.97 -14.67
C SER A 142 -1.29 -32.69 -16.00
N SER A 143 -0.04 -32.81 -16.45
CA SER A 143 0.40 -33.87 -17.32
C SER A 143 0.01 -35.13 -16.57
N GLN A 144 -1.24 -35.56 -16.77
CA GLN A 144 -1.68 -36.91 -16.50
C GLN A 144 -0.90 -37.81 -17.45
N SER A 145 0.39 -38.00 -17.19
CA SER A 145 1.05 -39.23 -17.54
C SER A 145 0.39 -40.29 -16.66
N LYS A 146 -0.47 -41.11 -17.27
CA LYS A 146 -1.04 -42.32 -16.65
C LYS A 146 0.03 -43.03 -15.79
N PRO A 147 -0.18 -43.22 -14.49
CA PRO A 147 0.72 -44.02 -13.68
C PRO A 147 0.55 -45.50 -14.02
N CYS A 148 1.58 -46.12 -14.57
CA CYS A 148 1.74 -47.57 -14.50
C CYS A 148 2.07 -47.92 -13.03
N HIS A 149 1.38 -48.92 -12.48
CA HIS A 149 1.41 -49.36 -11.09
C HIS A 149 2.80 -49.43 -10.42
N GLY A 150 2.93 -48.80 -9.25
CA GLY A 150 4.05 -49.01 -8.31
C GLY A 150 4.09 -47.98 -7.18
N SER A 151 3.54 -48.29 -6.01
CA SER A 151 3.58 -47.49 -4.76
C SER A 151 4.88 -47.76 -3.95
N PRO A 152 5.12 -47.09 -2.80
CA PRO A 152 5.20 -45.63 -2.54
C PRO A 152 6.46 -45.26 -1.67
N SER A 153 6.86 -43.97 -1.56
CA SER A 153 7.39 -43.37 -0.30
C SER A 153 7.87 -41.90 -0.43
N MET A 154 7.43 -41.09 0.54
CA MET A 154 8.04 -39.92 1.20
C MET A 154 8.05 -38.48 0.61
N SER A 155 7.40 -37.62 1.42
CA SER A 155 7.67 -36.22 1.81
C SER A 155 7.79 -35.12 0.74
N SER A 156 6.68 -34.40 0.52
CA SER A 156 6.68 -33.12 -0.18
C SER A 156 6.59 -31.94 0.80
N ARG A 157 7.71 -31.23 0.98
CA ARG A 157 7.73 -29.86 1.52
C ARG A 157 7.17 -28.92 0.44
N TRP A 158 6.16 -28.14 0.80
CA TRP A 158 5.67 -27.03 -0.02
C TRP A 158 6.57 -25.81 0.22
N ASN A 159 7.28 -25.35 -0.81
CA ASN A 159 7.85 -24.01 -0.87
C ASN A 159 6.95 -23.18 -1.78
N ALA A 160 6.36 -22.11 -1.26
CA ALA A 160 5.64 -21.13 -2.05
C ALA A 160 6.64 -20.09 -2.59
N SER A 161 6.81 -20.07 -3.91
CA SER A 161 7.64 -19.09 -4.61
C SER A 161 6.81 -17.82 -4.85
N ASN A 162 7.19 -16.68 -4.25
CA ASN A 162 6.55 -15.39 -4.52
C ASN A 162 7.11 -14.79 -5.82
N ASN A 163 6.45 -15.03 -6.96
CA ASN A 163 6.76 -14.33 -8.21
C ASN A 163 6.14 -12.93 -8.18
N SER A 164 6.97 -11.92 -7.96
CA SER A 164 6.59 -10.51 -8.08
C SER A 164 7.17 -9.97 -9.38
N VAL A 165 6.34 -9.36 -10.24
CA VAL A 165 6.81 -8.67 -11.45
C VAL A 165 6.77 -7.17 -11.17
N PHE A 166 7.92 -6.51 -11.36
CA PHE A 166 8.06 -5.06 -11.21
C PHE A 166 8.08 -4.40 -12.60
N TYR A 167 7.24 -3.40 -12.80
CA TYR A 167 7.22 -2.60 -14.02
C TYR A 167 7.71 -1.18 -13.67
N PRO A 168 8.80 -0.69 -14.28
CA PRO A 168 9.08 0.74 -14.28
C PRO A 168 7.96 1.43 -15.09
N VAL A 169 7.34 2.44 -14.49
CA VAL A 169 6.26 3.24 -15.11
C VAL A 169 6.84 4.28 -16.06
#